data_AF-A0A2H1IY07-F1
#
_entry.id   AF-A0A2H1IY07-F1
#
_cell.length_a   1.000
_cell.length_b   1.000
_cell.length_c   1.000
_cell.angle_alpha   90.00
_cell.angle_beta   90.00
_cell.angle_gamma   90.00
#
_symmetry.space_group_name_H-M   'P 1'
#
loop_
_entity.id
_entity.type
_entity.pdbx_description
1 polymer ?
#
loop_
_entity_poly.entity_id
_entity_poly.type
_entity_poly.pdbx_seq_one_letter_code
_entity_poly.pdbx_strand_id
1 'polypeptide(L)'
;MSRLSELLKDLKTERELTNPQIVESAKRQGLKLSAGNVSNYLNGNHPERPPTKTLAAFAKVFGVPVSDLEAAAAYTGREPFTPDPSSDRLTAPQRAAVNEIIRLLADGNTGAGESNGSPMNDAGGKPATEEAQLASDFVESKRRQREGGAGGNVHHLVPPPPAEKTAAYRTRSRDKEEEERSRQRGEETQERDDDD
;
A
#
# COMPACT_ATOMS: atom_id res chain seq x y z
N MET A 1 -15.54 1.51 17.80
CA MET A 1 -16.35 2.52 17.09
C MET A 1 -15.45 3.74 16.87
N SER A 2 -15.56 4.46 15.76
CA SER A 2 -14.74 5.65 15.53
C SER A 2 -15.37 6.88 16.21
N ARG A 3 -14.55 7.88 16.52
CA ARG A 3 -15.03 9.15 17.09
C ARG A 3 -15.96 9.91 16.12
N LEU A 4 -15.73 9.77 14.81
CA LEU A 4 -16.64 10.31 13.79
C LEU A 4 -18.04 9.68 13.91
N SER A 5 -18.13 8.35 14.06
CA SER A 5 -19.42 7.67 14.17
C SER A 5 -20.18 8.01 15.44
N GLU A 6 -19.45 8.16 16.55
CA GLU A 6 -20.02 8.63 17.82
C GLU A 6 -20.58 10.04 17.66
N LEU A 7 -19.78 10.98 17.13
CA LEU A 7 -20.24 12.35 16.86
C LEU A 7 -21.48 12.40 15.94
N LEU A 8 -21.50 11.61 14.87
CA LEU A 8 -22.66 11.56 13.97
C LEU A 8 -23.90 10.94 14.65
N LYS A 9 -23.72 9.99 15.56
CA LYS A 9 -24.81 9.40 16.35
C LYS A 9 -25.37 10.39 17.38
N ASP A 10 -24.50 11.16 18.00
CA ASP A 10 -24.89 12.19 18.96
C ASP A 10 -25.69 13.28 18.24
N LEU A 11 -25.18 13.80 17.12
CA LEU A 11 -25.88 14.79 16.27
C LEU A 11 -27.22 14.27 15.74
N LYS A 12 -27.28 12.98 15.38
CA LYS A 12 -28.53 12.33 14.97
C LYS A 12 -29.55 12.30 16.12
N THR A 13 -29.09 12.00 17.33
CA THR A 13 -29.94 11.88 18.53
C THR A 13 -30.42 13.26 18.99
N GLU A 14 -29.52 14.24 19.06
CA GLU A 14 -29.80 15.63 19.42
C GLU A 14 -30.86 16.27 18.51
N ARG A 15 -30.83 15.94 17.22
CA ARG A 15 -31.78 16.47 16.23
C ARG A 15 -32.98 15.56 15.97
N GLU A 16 -33.09 14.44 16.70
CA GLU A 16 -34.16 13.45 16.57
C GLU A 16 -34.36 12.94 15.12
N LEU A 17 -33.26 12.86 14.34
CA LEU A 17 -33.33 12.48 12.93
C LEU A 17 -33.30 10.96 12.76
N THR A 18 -34.11 10.48 11.82
CA THR A 18 -34.05 9.11 11.29
C THR A 18 -33.15 9.05 10.06
N ASN A 19 -32.59 7.87 9.75
CA ASN A 19 -31.73 7.71 8.56
C ASN A 19 -32.43 8.14 7.24
N PRO A 20 -33.72 7.84 7.01
CA PRO A 20 -34.44 8.36 5.85
C PRO A 20 -34.51 9.90 5.81
N GLN A 21 -34.75 10.55 6.95
CA GLN A 21 -34.80 12.02 7.03
C GLN A 21 -33.44 12.66 6.74
N ILE A 22 -32.33 12.04 7.17
CA ILE A 22 -30.97 12.50 6.85
C ILE A 22 -30.75 12.47 5.33
N VAL A 23 -31.13 11.35 4.68
CA VAL A 23 -31.02 11.19 3.23
C VAL A 23 -31.91 12.19 2.49
N GLU A 24 -33.13 12.40 2.96
CA GLU A 24 -34.07 13.35 2.36
C GLU A 24 -33.56 14.79 2.49
N SER A 25 -33.06 15.17 3.67
CA SER A 25 -32.44 16.49 3.90
C SER A 25 -31.25 16.72 2.96
N ALA A 26 -30.37 15.73 2.81
CA ALA A 26 -29.27 15.80 1.86
C ALA A 26 -29.75 16.01 0.43
N LYS A 27 -30.78 15.26 -0.01
CA LYS A 27 -31.37 15.40 -1.35
C LYS A 27 -31.97 16.78 -1.58
N ARG A 28 -32.70 17.34 -0.60
CA ARG A 28 -33.27 18.71 -0.68
C ARG A 28 -32.20 19.76 -0.86
N GLN A 29 -30.99 19.52 -0.33
CA GLN A 29 -29.83 20.39 -0.47
C GLN A 29 -28.96 20.10 -1.72
N GLY A 30 -29.40 19.18 -2.61
CA GLY A 30 -28.65 18.81 -3.82
C GLY A 30 -27.40 17.95 -3.56
N LEU A 31 -27.30 17.33 -2.39
CA LEU A 31 -26.16 16.51 -1.98
C LEU A 31 -26.42 15.02 -2.28
N LYS A 32 -25.37 14.31 -2.68
CA LYS A 32 -25.44 12.86 -2.95
C LYS A 32 -25.07 12.05 -1.71
N LEU A 33 -26.05 11.78 -0.85
CA LEU A 33 -25.93 10.86 0.28
C LEU A 33 -26.93 9.70 0.10
N SER A 34 -26.44 8.47 0.00
CA SER A 34 -27.27 7.27 -0.04
C SER A 34 -27.57 6.76 1.37
N ALA A 35 -28.68 6.04 1.56
CA ALA A 35 -29.03 5.43 2.83
C ALA A 35 -27.95 4.46 3.34
N GLY A 36 -27.33 3.70 2.43
CA GLY A 36 -26.21 2.82 2.75
C GLY A 36 -25.00 3.58 3.30
N ASN A 37 -24.64 4.73 2.69
CA ASN A 37 -23.56 5.58 3.20
C ASN A 37 -23.88 6.11 4.60
N VAL A 38 -25.10 6.60 4.83
CA VAL A 38 -25.52 7.08 6.15
C VAL A 38 -25.39 5.99 7.21
N SER A 39 -25.94 4.80 6.94
CA SER A 39 -25.85 3.67 7.87
C SER A 39 -24.40 3.23 8.13
N ASN A 40 -23.57 3.15 7.08
CA ASN A 40 -22.16 2.78 7.22
C ASN A 40 -21.38 3.76 8.11
N TYR A 41 -21.56 5.06 7.90
CA TYR A 41 -20.88 6.09 8.67
C TYR A 41 -21.36 6.13 10.13
N LEU A 42 -22.65 5.97 10.39
CA LEU A 42 -23.18 5.90 11.76
C LEU A 42 -22.69 4.64 12.50
N ASN A 43 -22.45 3.55 11.79
CA ASN A 43 -22.01 2.29 12.38
C ASN A 43 -20.49 2.15 12.54
N GLY A 44 -19.69 3.07 12.01
CA GLY A 44 -18.23 2.97 12.03
C GLY A 44 -17.62 2.22 10.86
N ASN A 45 -18.44 1.84 9.88
CA ASN A 45 -18.02 1.14 8.66
C ASN A 45 -17.68 2.14 7.54
N HIS A 46 -16.99 3.23 7.86
CA HIS A 46 -16.50 4.20 6.90
C HIS A 46 -15.01 3.96 6.62
N PRO A 47 -14.47 4.41 5.47
CA PRO A 47 -13.04 4.35 5.21
C PRO A 47 -12.25 5.11 6.28
N GLU A 48 -10.99 4.73 6.51
CA GLU A 48 -10.07 5.38 7.46
C GLU A 48 -9.92 6.87 7.16
N ARG A 49 -9.90 7.23 5.86
CA ARG A 49 -9.90 8.61 5.38
C ARG A 49 -11.19 8.90 4.62
N PRO A 50 -12.25 9.36 5.30
CA PRO A 50 -13.49 9.76 4.66
C PRO A 50 -13.28 10.85 3.59
N PRO A 51 -13.93 10.75 2.42
CA PRO A 51 -13.85 11.80 1.42
C PRO A 51 -14.41 13.13 1.94
N THR A 52 -13.69 14.23 1.75
CA THR A 52 -14.11 15.58 2.18
C THR A 52 -15.49 15.97 1.67
N LYS A 53 -15.86 15.55 0.44
CA LYS A 53 -17.21 15.78 -0.11
C LYS A 53 -18.31 15.13 0.72
N THR A 54 -18.06 13.94 1.25
CA THR A 54 -19.01 13.21 2.10
C THR A 54 -19.12 13.86 3.47
N LEU A 55 -17.99 14.24 4.09
CA LEU A 55 -17.99 14.98 5.36
C LEU A 55 -18.70 16.33 5.22
N ALA A 56 -18.43 17.08 4.15
CA ALA A 56 -19.12 18.34 3.87
C ALA A 56 -20.64 18.16 3.70
N ALA A 57 -21.07 17.01 3.15
CA ALA A 57 -22.49 16.72 3.03
C ALA A 57 -23.15 16.43 4.39
N PHE A 58 -22.49 15.64 5.25
CA PHE A 58 -22.95 15.44 6.63
C PHE A 58 -22.96 16.75 7.43
N ALA A 59 -21.90 17.55 7.32
CA ALA A 59 -21.79 18.86 7.98
C ALA A 59 -22.96 19.77 7.63
N LYS A 60 -23.34 19.84 6.34
CA LYS A 60 -24.50 20.62 5.89
C LYS A 60 -25.84 20.06 6.39
N VAL A 61 -26.01 18.74 6.40
CA VAL A 61 -27.26 18.11 6.89
C VAL A 61 -27.43 18.31 8.39
N PHE A 62 -26.34 18.18 9.16
CA PHE A 62 -26.33 18.35 10.61
C PHE A 62 -26.05 19.77 11.07
N GLY A 63 -25.85 20.74 10.16
CA GLY A 63 -25.58 22.13 10.50
C GLY A 63 -24.36 22.35 11.40
N VAL A 64 -23.31 21.54 11.23
CA VAL A 64 -22.05 21.63 11.99
C VAL A 64 -20.88 22.04 11.07
N PRO A 65 -19.81 22.65 11.60
CA PRO A 65 -18.59 22.91 10.84
C PRO A 65 -17.98 21.62 10.27
N VAL A 66 -17.47 21.69 9.04
CA VAL A 66 -16.77 20.55 8.41
C VAL A 66 -15.51 20.17 9.19
N SER A 67 -14.82 21.16 9.76
CA SER A 67 -13.61 20.99 10.58
C SER A 67 -13.82 20.03 11.74
N ASP A 68 -15.01 20.02 12.34
CA ASP A 68 -15.30 19.21 13.53
C ASP A 68 -15.44 17.73 13.13
N LEU A 69 -16.07 17.48 11.97
CA LEU A 69 -16.14 16.14 11.40
C LEU A 69 -14.79 15.65 10.90
N GLU A 70 -13.97 16.53 10.33
CA GLU A 70 -12.59 16.20 9.91
C GLU A 70 -11.71 15.87 11.11
N ALA A 71 -11.77 16.66 12.19
CA ALA A 71 -11.06 16.40 13.43
C ALA A 71 -11.50 15.08 14.07
N ALA A 72 -12.81 14.78 14.07
CA ALA A 72 -13.33 13.51 14.57
C ALA A 72 -12.93 12.32 13.68
N ALA A 73 -12.85 12.51 12.36
CA ALA A 73 -12.41 11.49 11.42
C ALA A 73 -10.89 11.19 11.55
N ALA A 74 -10.09 12.23 11.79
CA ALA A 74 -8.64 12.12 11.99
C ALA A 74 -8.24 11.63 13.39
N TYR A 75 -9.20 11.46 14.30
CA TYR A 75 -8.91 11.05 15.66
C TYR A 75 -8.50 9.57 15.72
N THR A 76 -7.25 9.32 16.10
CA THR A 76 -6.67 7.97 16.19
C THR A 76 -6.83 7.32 17.57
N GLY A 77 -7.58 7.93 18.49
CA GLY A 77 -7.65 7.47 19.88
C GLY A 77 -6.46 7.89 20.73
N ARG A 78 -5.45 8.53 20.13
CA ARG A 78 -4.24 9.00 20.80
C ARG A 78 -4.28 10.52 20.90
N GLU A 79 -3.76 11.03 22.00
CA GLU A 79 -3.50 12.46 22.10
C GLU A 79 -2.50 12.89 21.02
N PRO A 80 -2.65 14.09 20.44
CA PRO A 80 -1.66 14.63 19.52
C PRO A 80 -0.27 14.56 20.14
N PHE A 81 0.69 14.03 19.39
CA PHE A 81 2.07 13.97 19.86
C PHE A 81 2.58 15.40 20.09
N THR A 82 2.81 15.73 21.35
CA THR A 82 3.38 17.02 21.76
C THR A 82 4.81 16.75 22.20
N PRO A 83 5.83 17.33 21.54
CA PRO A 83 7.22 17.12 21.92
C PRO A 83 7.48 17.69 23.32
N ASP A 84 8.44 17.10 24.03
CA ASP A 84 8.86 17.57 25.36
C ASP A 84 9.30 19.04 25.29
N PRO A 85 9.02 19.89 26.30
CA PRO A 85 9.44 21.28 26.31
C PRO A 85 10.95 21.49 26.09
N SER A 86 11.79 20.53 26.45
CA SER A 86 13.25 20.58 26.21
C SER A 86 13.60 20.64 24.71
N SER A 87 12.69 20.23 23.83
CA SER A 87 12.83 20.34 22.37
C SER A 87 12.95 21.78 21.90
N ASP A 88 12.58 22.77 22.72
CA ASP A 88 12.76 24.18 22.39
C ASP A 88 14.20 24.65 22.38
N ARG A 89 15.11 23.87 22.97
CA ARG A 89 16.55 24.10 22.89
C ARG A 89 17.14 23.68 21.53
N LEU A 90 16.39 22.95 20.71
CA LEU A 90 16.83 22.54 19.39
C LEU A 90 16.87 23.73 18.44
N THR A 91 17.95 23.83 17.67
CA THR A 91 18.05 24.74 16.53
C THR A 91 17.05 24.35 15.44
N ALA A 92 16.71 25.28 14.54
CA ALA A 92 15.76 25.00 13.46
C ALA A 92 16.15 23.78 12.59
N PRO A 93 17.42 23.57 12.18
CA PRO A 93 17.81 22.37 11.43
C PRO A 93 17.63 21.07 12.22
N GLN A 94 17.94 21.08 13.52
CA GLN A 94 17.76 19.91 14.39
C GLN A 94 16.27 19.58 14.56
N ARG A 95 15.42 20.59 14.74
CA ARG A 95 13.97 20.40 14.84
C ARG A 95 13.40 19.83 13.55
N ALA A 96 13.87 20.30 12.39
CA ALA A 96 13.49 19.74 11.09
C ALA A 96 13.89 18.26 10.95
N ALA A 97 15.12 17.89 11.37
CA ALA A 97 15.58 16.50 11.34
C ALA A 97 14.75 15.58 12.24
N VAL A 98 14.42 16.02 13.47
CA VAL A 98 13.57 15.26 14.39
C VAL A 98 12.16 15.08 13.81
N ASN A 99 11.57 16.15 13.25
CA ASN A 99 10.27 16.07 12.61
C ASN A 99 10.25 15.10 11.43
N GLU A 100 11.34 15.02 10.65
CA GLU A 100 11.46 14.06 9.55
C GLU A 100 11.54 12.62 10.05
N ILE A 101 12.27 12.36 11.14
CA ILE A 101 12.29 11.03 11.78
C ILE A 101 10.89 10.64 12.25
N ILE A 102 10.17 11.54 12.92
CA ILE A 102 8.79 11.30 13.37
C ILE A 102 7.90 10.97 12.17
N ARG A 103 8.03 11.72 11.07
CA ARG A 103 7.26 11.48 9.83
C ARG A 103 7.53 10.09 9.28
N LEU A 104 8.80 9.69 9.16
CA LEU A 104 9.18 8.36 8.67
C LEU A 104 8.65 7.23 9.55
N LEU A 105 8.70 7.39 10.87
CA LEU A 105 8.14 6.42 11.81
C LEU A 105 6.62 6.33 11.71
N ALA A 106 5.93 7.47 11.54
CA ALA A 106 4.49 7.51 11.35
C ALA A 106 4.09 6.83 10.03
N ASP A 107 4.76 7.14 8.93
CA ASP A 107 4.52 6.55 7.61
C ASP A 107 4.75 5.03 7.66
N GLY A 108 5.84 4.57 8.29
CA GLY A 108 6.13 3.14 8.47
C GLY A 108 5.05 2.38 9.24
N ASN A 109 4.37 3.03 10.18
CA ASN A 109 3.27 2.42 10.93
C ASN A 109 1.98 2.28 10.12
N THR A 110 1.75 3.15 9.12
CA THR A 110 0.54 3.05 8.27
C THR A 110 0.58 1.85 7.33
N GLY A 111 1.77 1.40 6.89
CA GLY A 111 1.94 0.23 6.03
C GLY A 111 1.93 -1.13 6.75
N ALA A 112 2.02 -1.15 8.08
CA ALA A 112 2.09 -2.41 8.85
C ALA A 112 0.72 -3.13 8.94
N GLY A 113 -0.39 -2.44 8.66
CA GLY A 113 -1.75 -3.01 8.64
C GLY A 113 -2.28 -3.39 7.25
N GLU A 114 -1.65 -2.92 6.17
CA GLU A 114 -2.03 -3.19 4.78
C GLU A 114 -1.02 -4.12 4.07
N SER A 115 -0.35 -5.00 4.81
CA SER A 115 0.11 -6.23 4.16
C SER A 115 -1.14 -7.05 3.86
N ASN A 116 -1.64 -6.93 2.64
CA ASN A 116 -2.25 -8.03 1.93
C ASN A 116 -1.23 -9.17 1.94
N GLY A 117 -1.15 -9.87 3.07
CA GLY A 117 -0.74 -11.25 3.11
C GLY A 117 -1.77 -11.99 2.28
N SER A 118 -1.57 -12.00 0.96
CA SER A 118 -2.06 -13.09 0.14
C SER A 118 -1.69 -14.35 0.90
N PRO A 119 -2.64 -15.12 1.43
CA PRO A 119 -2.30 -16.35 2.10
C PRO A 119 -1.62 -17.21 1.04
N MET A 120 -0.31 -17.40 1.18
CA MET A 120 0.50 -18.32 0.37
C MET A 120 0.19 -19.78 0.70
N ASN A 121 -1.04 -20.07 1.15
CA ASN A 121 -1.57 -21.40 1.40
C ASN A 121 -2.82 -21.60 0.53
N ASP A 122 -2.62 -21.69 -0.78
CA ASP A 122 -3.52 -22.45 -1.65
C ASP A 122 -2.75 -23.68 -2.16
N ALA A 123 -2.30 -24.50 -1.20
CA ALA A 123 -1.81 -25.84 -1.44
C ALA A 123 -2.93 -26.81 -1.05
N GLY A 124 -3.71 -27.23 -2.04
CA GLY A 124 -4.47 -28.48 -2.03
C GLY A 124 -5.87 -28.42 -1.43
N GLY A 125 -6.85 -28.02 -2.24
CA GLY A 125 -8.25 -28.21 -1.84
C GLY A 125 -9.29 -27.64 -2.79
N LYS A 126 -9.21 -27.89 -4.11
CA LYS A 126 -10.37 -27.72 -4.99
C LYS A 126 -11.05 -29.08 -5.23
N PRO A 127 -12.39 -29.17 -5.06
CA PRO A 127 -13.14 -30.41 -5.28
C PRO A 127 -13.10 -30.81 -6.76
N ALA A 128 -13.01 -32.13 -6.97
CA ALA A 128 -12.87 -32.80 -8.24
C ALA A 128 -14.14 -32.71 -9.12
N THR A 129 -14.38 -31.57 -9.76
CA THR A 129 -15.45 -31.47 -10.79
C THR A 129 -15.06 -30.77 -12.08
N GLU A 130 -13.92 -30.07 -12.17
CA GLU A 130 -13.48 -29.41 -13.43
C GLU A 130 -12.38 -30.18 -14.19
N GLU A 131 -11.56 -30.99 -13.52
CA GLU A 131 -10.53 -31.82 -14.19
C GLU A 131 -11.13 -32.90 -15.11
N ALA A 132 -12.34 -33.38 -14.81
CA ALA A 132 -13.01 -34.39 -15.65
C ALA A 132 -13.44 -33.82 -17.01
N GLN A 133 -13.75 -32.52 -17.10
CA GLN A 133 -14.16 -31.86 -18.35
C GLN A 133 -12.94 -31.41 -19.18
N LEU A 134 -11.87 -30.94 -18.52
CA LEU A 134 -10.61 -30.63 -19.18
C LEU A 134 -9.91 -31.87 -19.75
N ALA A 135 -10.02 -33.02 -19.07
CA ALA A 135 -9.47 -34.28 -19.57
C ALA A 135 -10.23 -34.81 -20.80
N SER A 136 -11.55 -34.64 -20.88
CA SER A 136 -12.32 -35.03 -22.07
C SER A 136 -12.03 -34.13 -23.27
N ASP A 137 -11.95 -32.81 -23.07
CA ASP A 137 -11.63 -31.86 -24.14
C ASP A 137 -10.19 -32.02 -24.66
N PHE A 138 -9.25 -32.36 -23.78
CA PHE A 138 -7.86 -32.61 -24.17
C PHE A 138 -7.72 -33.89 -25.01
N VAL A 139 -8.44 -34.96 -24.66
CA VAL A 139 -8.43 -36.23 -25.42
C VAL A 139 -9.10 -36.06 -26.79
N GLU A 140 -10.17 -35.27 -26.87
CA GLU A 140 -10.87 -35.00 -28.12
C GLU A 140 -10.07 -34.07 -29.06
N SER A 141 -9.35 -33.08 -28.51
CA SER A 141 -8.44 -32.22 -29.28
C SER A 141 -7.25 -32.99 -29.87
N LYS A 142 -6.69 -33.96 -29.14
CA LYS A 142 -5.56 -34.78 -29.61
C LYS A 142 -5.95 -35.76 -30.72
N ARG A 143 -7.22 -36.18 -30.77
CA ARG A 143 -7.74 -37.05 -31.83
C ARG A 143 -7.88 -36.28 -33.15
N ARG A 144 -8.35 -35.03 -33.11
CA ARG A 144 -8.47 -34.16 -34.29
C ARG A 144 -7.12 -33.77 -34.90
N GLN A 145 -6.06 -33.64 -34.08
CA GLN A 145 -4.71 -33.35 -34.58
C GLN A 145 -4.03 -34.53 -35.31
N ARG A 146 -4.48 -35.78 -35.14
CA ARG A 146 -3.87 -36.94 -35.79
C ARG A 146 -4.47 -37.28 -37.16
N GLU A 147 -5.65 -36.75 -37.49
CA GLU A 147 -6.35 -37.06 -38.74
C GLU A 147 -6.30 -35.93 -39.79
N GLY A 148 -5.73 -34.77 -39.45
CA GLY A 148 -5.70 -33.60 -40.35
C GLY A 148 -4.35 -32.91 -40.41
N GLY A 149 -3.58 -33.23 -41.46
CA GLY A 149 -2.92 -32.20 -42.27
C GLY A 149 -1.73 -31.43 -41.69
N ALA A 150 -0.58 -31.66 -42.32
CA ALA A 150 0.59 -30.79 -42.42
C ALA A 150 0.34 -29.29 -42.18
N GLY A 151 1.14 -28.68 -41.30
CA GLY A 151 1.22 -27.23 -41.16
C GLY A 151 2.20 -26.84 -40.05
N GLY A 152 3.42 -26.48 -40.43
CA GLY A 152 4.50 -26.15 -39.50
C GLY A 152 4.23 -24.89 -38.69
N ASN A 153 4.39 -24.98 -37.37
CA ASN A 153 4.65 -23.85 -36.51
C ASN A 153 5.90 -24.15 -35.69
N VAL A 154 7.06 -23.84 -36.28
CA VAL A 154 8.33 -23.83 -35.57
C VAL A 154 8.35 -22.52 -34.79
N HIS A 155 8.25 -22.60 -33.46
CA HIS A 155 8.47 -21.44 -32.60
C HIS A 155 9.90 -20.92 -32.88
N HIS A 156 9.99 -19.77 -33.53
CA HIS A 156 11.26 -19.11 -33.82
C HIS A 156 11.80 -18.57 -32.49
N LEU A 157 12.59 -19.39 -31.79
CA LEU A 157 13.38 -18.95 -30.64
C LEU A 157 14.34 -17.87 -31.14
N VAL A 158 14.09 -16.63 -30.75
CA VAL A 158 15.03 -15.53 -31.02
C VAL A 158 16.27 -15.82 -30.19
N PRO A 159 17.45 -15.99 -30.81
CA PRO A 159 18.68 -16.23 -30.07
C PRO A 159 18.98 -14.99 -29.21
N PRO A 160 19.42 -15.18 -27.95
CA PRO A 160 19.75 -14.06 -27.08
C PRO A 160 20.84 -13.18 -27.72
N PRO A 161 20.81 -11.86 -27.46
CA PRO A 161 21.83 -10.96 -27.99
C PRO A 161 23.23 -11.35 -27.48
N PRO A 162 24.29 -11.12 -28.26
CA PRO A 162 25.66 -11.41 -27.85
C PRO A 162 26.04 -10.62 -26.59
N ALA A 163 26.83 -11.23 -25.72
CA ALA A 163 27.16 -10.73 -24.39
C ALA A 163 27.68 -9.28 -24.37
N GLU A 164 28.42 -8.88 -25.40
CA GLU A 164 28.99 -7.52 -25.59
C GLU A 164 27.92 -6.40 -25.70
N LYS A 165 26.68 -6.77 -26.05
CA LYS A 165 25.54 -5.85 -26.15
C LYS A 165 24.70 -5.79 -24.87
N THR A 166 25.05 -6.58 -23.84
CA THR A 166 24.36 -6.55 -22.56
C THR A 166 24.90 -5.41 -21.69
N ALA A 167 24.02 -4.73 -20.95
CA ALA A 167 24.42 -3.65 -20.03
C ALA A 167 25.42 -4.15 -18.96
N ALA A 168 25.34 -5.43 -18.60
CA ALA A 168 26.25 -6.10 -17.67
C ALA A 168 27.71 -6.18 -18.15
N TYR A 169 27.96 -6.17 -19.47
CA TYR A 169 29.32 -6.24 -20.02
C TYR A 169 30.09 -4.91 -19.88
N ARG A 170 29.38 -3.77 -19.82
CA ARG A 170 30.01 -2.44 -19.81
C ARG A 170 30.35 -1.93 -18.40
N THR A 171 29.80 -2.54 -17.36
CA THR A 171 30.09 -2.18 -15.97
C THR A 171 31.36 -2.88 -15.50
N ARG A 172 32.37 -2.12 -15.04
CA ARG A 172 33.52 -2.69 -14.33
C ARG A 172 32.99 -3.38 -13.08
N SER A 173 33.13 -4.70 -13.00
CA SER A 173 32.78 -5.46 -11.81
C SER A 173 33.68 -5.03 -10.65
N ARG A 174 33.06 -4.79 -9.50
CA ARG A 174 33.72 -4.35 -8.25
C ARG A 174 34.90 -5.25 -7.87
N ASP A 175 34.80 -6.54 -8.17
CA ASP A 175 35.81 -7.56 -7.90
C ASP A 175 37.14 -7.28 -8.64
N LYS A 176 37.08 -6.75 -9.88
CA LYS A 176 38.30 -6.38 -10.62
C LYS A 176 38.98 -5.15 -10.02
N GLU A 177 38.20 -4.23 -9.46
CA GLU A 177 38.74 -3.03 -8.80
C GLU A 177 39.41 -3.39 -7.46
N GLU A 178 38.88 -4.39 -6.76
CA GLU A 178 39.42 -4.87 -5.49
C GLU A 178 40.69 -5.71 -5.67
N GLU A 179 40.77 -6.52 -6.74
CA GLU A 179 41.99 -7.25 -7.10
C GLU A 179 43.14 -6.30 -7.47
N GLU A 180 42.85 -5.24 -8.24
CA GLU A 180 43.86 -4.25 -8.66
C GLU A 180 44.39 -3.42 -7.47
N ARG A 181 43.51 -3.04 -6.53
CA ARG A 181 43.90 -2.41 -5.26
C ARG A 181 44.74 -3.33 -4.38
N SER A 182 44.43 -4.63 -4.36
CA SER A 182 45.18 -5.61 -3.58
C SER A 182 46.58 -5.83 -4.13
N ARG A 183 46.75 -5.82 -5.46
CA ARG A 183 48.07 -5.88 -6.11
C ARG A 183 48.92 -4.64 -5.80
N GLN A 184 48.33 -3.44 -5.80
CA GLN A 184 49.04 -2.21 -5.42
C GLN A 184 49.51 -2.21 -3.95
N ARG A 185 48.78 -2.88 -3.05
CA ARG A 185 49.11 -2.89 -1.62
C ARG A 185 50.14 -3.96 -1.23
N GLY A 186 50.45 -4.91 -2.12
CA GLY A 186 51.32 -6.06 -1.84
C GLY A 186 52.83 -5.82 -2.01
N GLU A 187 53.27 -4.67 -2.51
CA GLU A 187 54.69 -4.43 -2.84
C GLU A 187 55.46 -3.59 -1.79
N GLU A 188 54.84 -3.17 -0.68
CA GLU A 188 55.45 -2.17 0.24
C GLU A 188 55.97 -2.69 1.59
N THR A 189 56.02 -3.99 1.87
CA THR A 189 56.51 -4.47 3.19
C THR A 189 57.48 -5.63 3.11
N GLN A 190 58.67 -5.37 2.57
CA GLN A 190 59.90 -6.03 3.01
C GLN A 190 61.05 -5.05 2.86
N GLU A 191 61.35 -4.28 3.91
CA GLU A 191 62.73 -3.96 4.28
C GLU A 191 62.76 -3.15 5.58
N ARG A 192 63.75 -3.52 6.41
CA ARG A 192 64.28 -2.86 7.61
C ARG A 192 63.71 -3.24 8.96
N ASP A 193 64.52 -3.54 9.96
CA ASP A 193 65.93 -3.92 10.04
C ASP A 193 66.03 -4.56 11.42
N ASP A 194 66.74 -5.70 11.51
CA ASP A 194 67.30 -6.18 12.76
C ASP A 194 68.35 -5.16 13.22
N ASP A 195 68.27 -4.67 14.46
CA ASP A 195 69.45 -4.35 15.27
C ASP A 195 69.06 -4.01 16.74
N ASP A 196 69.84 -4.64 17.63
CA ASP A 196 70.02 -4.52 19.10
C ASP A 196 68.95 -5.05 20.10
#